data_AF-A0A520HWB6-F1
#
_entry.id   AF-A0A520HWB6-F1
#
_cell.length_a   1.000
_cell.length_b   1.000
_cell.length_c   1.000
_cell.angle_alpha   90.00
_cell.angle_beta   90.00
_cell.angle_gamma   90.00
#
_symmetry.space_group_name_H-M   'P 1'
#
loop_
_entity.id
_entity.type
_entity.pdbx_description
1 polymer ?
#
loop_
_entity_poly.entity_id
_entity_poly.type
_entity_poly.pdbx_seq_one_letter_code
_entity_poly.pdbx_strand_id
1 'polypeptide(L)' 'RCETEVTELKPSKSRPNAGIVTFTHRLINQRDEIVCQCLRTALIERRASPPQ' A
#
# COMPACT_ATOMS: atom_id res chain seq x y z
N ARG A 1 -4.19 -17.31 5.65
CA ARG A 1 -4.87 -16.02 5.34
C ARG A 1 -3.83 -14.98 4.93
N CYS A 2 -4.26 -13.87 4.32
CA CYS A 2 -3.39 -12.76 3.95
C CYS A 2 -4.02 -11.45 4.45
N GLU A 3 -3.22 -10.62 5.10
CA GLU A 3 -3.61 -9.31 5.58
C GLU A 3 -2.71 -8.25 4.94
N THR A 4 -3.30 -7.12 4.58
CA THR A 4 -2.60 -6.00 3.95
C THR A 4 -3.00 -4.71 4.65
N GLU A 5 -2.00 -3.97 5.11
CA GLU A 5 -2.17 -2.73 5.84
C GLU A 5 -1.41 -1.60 5.14
N VAL A 6 -2.05 -0.45 4.96
CA VAL A 6 -1.36 0.76 4.49
C VAL A 6 -0.60 1.37 5.67
N THR A 7 0.73 1.42 5.57
CA THR A 7 1.59 1.91 6.66
C THR A 7 2.21 3.27 6.36
N GLU A 8 2.26 3.69 5.09
CA GLU A 8 2.76 5.02 4.72
C GLU A 8 2.07 5.54 3.46
N LEU A 9 1.85 6.85 3.43
CA LEU A 9 1.37 7.60 2.28
C LEU A 9 2.27 8.81 2.04
N LYS A 10 2.80 8.94 0.83
CA LYS A 10 3.70 10.02 0.46
C LYS A 10 3.38 10.59 -0.92
N PRO A 11 3.31 11.92 -1.11
CA PRO A 11 3.20 12.50 -2.44
C PRO A 11 4.40 12.12 -3.33
N SER A 12 4.16 11.79 -4.61
CA SER A 12 5.25 11.60 -5.56
C SER A 12 5.86 12.95 -5.93
N LYS A 13 7.19 13.06 -5.86
CA LYS A 13 7.91 14.28 -6.23
C LYS A 13 7.95 14.52 -7.73
N SER A 14 7.99 13.45 -8.53
CA SER A 14 8.12 13.52 -9.99
C SER A 14 6.79 13.38 -10.74
N ARG A 15 5.74 12.86 -10.09
CA ARG A 15 4.42 12.64 -10.68
C ARG A 15 3.35 13.29 -9.79
N PRO A 16 3.04 14.58 -9.98
CA PRO A 16 2.14 15.35 -9.10
C PRO A 16 0.73 14.77 -8.98
N ASN A 17 0.26 14.05 -9.99
CA ASN A 17 -1.02 13.37 -10.03
C ASN A 17 -1.05 12.03 -9.28
N ALA A 18 0.04 11.62 -8.63
CA ALA A 18 0.17 10.32 -7.97
C ALA A 18 0.76 10.41 -6.55
N GLY A 19 0.57 9.34 -5.79
CA GLY A 19 1.16 9.14 -4.46
C GLY A 19 1.86 7.78 -4.39
N ILE A 20 2.88 7.69 -3.55
CA ILE A 20 3.53 6.46 -3.17
C ILE A 20 2.80 5.91 -1.94
N VAL A 21 2.39 4.65 -2.00
CA VAL A 21 1.71 3.94 -0.92
C VAL A 21 2.58 2.75 -0.50
N THR A 22 2.90 2.66 0.78
CA THR A 22 3.59 1.51 1.36
C THR A 22 2.59 0.61 2.06
N PHE A 23 2.64 -0.67 1.73
CA PHE A 23 1.83 -1.72 2.30
C PHE A 23 2.70 -2.67 3.12
N THR A 24 2.22 -3.05 4.30
CA THR A 24 2.70 -4.25 4.99
C THR A 24 1.80 -5.41 4.62
N HIS A 25 2.36 -6.42 3.98
CA HIS A 25 1.66 -7.68 3.70
C HIS A 25 2.10 -8.74 4.69
N ARG A 26 1.13 -9.41 5.32
CA ARG A 26 1.36 -10.51 6.27
C ARG A 26 0.66 -11.77 5.77
N LEU A 27 1.42 -12.84 5.58
CA LEU A 27 0.90 -14.17 5.30
C LEU A 27 0.86 -14.97 6.59
N ILE A 28 -0.31 -15.49 6.92
CA ILE A 28 -0.57 -16.16 8.19
C ILE A 28 -1.03 -17.59 7.92
N ASN A 29 -0.42 -18.55 8.62
CA ASN A 29 -0.70 -19.99 8.47
C ASN A 29 -1.96 -20.41 9.24
N GLN A 30 -2.24 -21.72 9.26
CA GLN A 30 -3.40 -22.32 9.93
C GLN A 30 -3.32 -22.31 11.47
N ARG A 31 -2.16 -21.94 12.03
CA ARG A 31 -1.90 -21.85 13.47
C ARG A 31 -1.88 -20.39 13.96
N ASP A 32 -2.37 -19.47 13.15
CA ASP A 32 -2.35 -18.03 13.42
C ASP A 32 -0.94 -17.39 13.46
N GLU A 33 0.08 -18.08 12.93
CA GLU A 33 1.46 -17.58 12.92
C GLU A 33 1.77 -16.85 11.60
N ILE A 34 2.45 -15.71 11.70
CA ILE A 34 2.99 -15.02 10.53
C ILE A 34 4.16 -15.84 9.98
N VAL A 35 4.01 -16.33 8.75
CA VAL A 35 5.05 -17.11 8.06
C VAL A 35 5.83 -16.28 7.04
N CYS A 36 5.29 -15.14 6.62
CA CYS A 36 5.99 -14.20 5.77
C CYS A 36 5.43 -12.79 5.99
N GLN A 37 6.32 -11.81 6.05
CA GLN A 37 5.98 -10.40 6.07
C GLN A 37 6.89 -9.65 5.12
N CYS A 38 6.31 -8.76 4.31
CA CYS A 38 7.08 -7.88 3.43
C CYS A 38 6.47 -6.49 3.35
N LEU A 39 7.33 -5.53 3.02
CA LEU A 39 6.91 -4.20 2.61
C LEU A 39 6.82 -4.17 1.10
N ARG A 40 5.69 -3.70 0.58
CA ARG A 40 5.49 -3.46 -0.84
C ARG A 40 5.15 -1.99 -1.03
N THR A 41 5.83 -1.35 -1.97
CA THR A 41 5.55 0.03 -2.34
C THR A 41 4.90 0.07 -3.72
N ALA A 42 3.86 0.88 -3.88
CA ALA A 42 3.23 1.12 -5.17
C ALA A 42 3.06 2.61 -5.43
N LEU A 43 3.15 3.01 -6.69
CA LEU A 43 2.70 4.33 -7.13
C LEU A 43 1.24 4.24 -7.53
N ILE A 44 0.38 5.01 -6.87
CA ILE A 44 -1.06 5.02 -7.07
C ILE A 44 -1.47 6.39 -7.59
N GLU A 45 -2.25 6.42 -8.68
CA GLU A 45 -2.83 7.66 -9.18
C GLU A 45 -3.81 8.23 -8.17
N ARG A 46 -3.75 9.55 -7.95
CA ARG A 46 -4.74 10.25 -7.15
C ARG A 46 -6.06 10.23 -7.90
N ARG A 47 -7.15 10.12 -7.15
CA ARG A 47 -8.49 10.33 -7.72
C ARG A 47 -8.51 11.69 -8.39
N ALA A 48 -8.90 11.73 -9.67
CA ALA A 48 -9.15 13.00 -10.34
C ALA A 48 -10.20 13.78 -9.53
N SER A 49 -9.95 15.07 -9.31
CA SER A 49 -11.00 15.95 -8.80
C SER A 49 -12.19 15.85 -9.76
N PRO A 50 -13.44 15.67 -9.27
CA PRO A 50 -14.60 15.78 -10.14
C PRO A 50 -14.53 17.11 -10.91
N PRO A 51 -14.95 17.18 -12.18
CA PRO A 51 -15.16 18.47 -12.82
C PRO A 51 -16.10 19.28 -11.91
N GLN A 52 -15.68 20.51 -11.57
CA GLN A 52 -16.52 21.45 -10.83
C GLN A 52 -17.75 21.81 -11.63
#